data_AF-A0A354SDH8-F1
#
_entry.id   AF-A0A354SDH8-F1
#
_cell.length_a   1.000
_cell.length_b   1.000
_cell.length_c   1.000
_cell.angle_alpha   90.00
_cell.angle_beta   90.00
_cell.angle_gamma   90.00
#
_symmetry.space_group_name_H-M   'P 1'
#
loop_
_entity.id
_entity.type
_entity.pdbx_description
1 polymer ?
#
loop_
_entity_poly.entity_id
_entity_poly.type
_entity_poly.pdbx_seq_one_letter_code
_entity_poly.pdbx_strand_id
1 'polypeptide(L)'
;MKVMLLTAAAVALCLAGCQSSNDPPTSAACDQVSLQTTIETFLHESDSHLESLDALECSGDWAVVQATLTDDAAKPVEQEFVFARIGENWVLKAPESVCGSPSADDTRPADAEIPAELWAQACLIT
;
A
#
# COMPACT_ATOMS: atom_id res chain seq x y z
N MET A 1 -50.24 -42.65 12.49
CA MET A 1 -50.06 -41.36 11.78
C MET A 1 -50.12 -40.24 12.80
N LYS A 2 -49.12 -39.35 12.75
CA LYS A 2 -49.03 -37.99 13.27
C LYS A 2 -49.13 -37.75 14.78
N VAL A 3 -47.94 -37.44 15.32
CA VAL A 3 -47.60 -37.00 16.66
C VAL A 3 -48.03 -35.53 16.87
N MET A 4 -48.88 -35.37 17.88
CA MET A 4 -48.95 -34.36 18.95
C MET A 4 -47.96 -33.18 19.06
N LEU A 5 -48.54 -32.07 19.60
CA LEU A 5 -47.96 -31.03 20.48
C LEU A 5 -46.90 -30.06 19.90
N LEU A 6 -46.71 -28.82 20.35
CA LEU A 6 -47.48 -27.74 20.98
C LEU A 6 -46.43 -26.60 21.19
N THR A 7 -46.82 -25.34 20.99
CA THR A 7 -46.28 -24.11 21.63
C THR A 7 -44.83 -23.62 21.41
N ALA A 8 -44.77 -22.39 20.90
CA ALA A 8 -44.03 -21.22 21.40
C ALA A 8 -42.49 -21.21 21.43
N ALA A 9 -41.89 -20.25 20.71
CA ALA A 9 -41.14 -19.12 21.29
C ALA A 9 -40.32 -18.36 20.23
N ALA A 10 -40.46 -17.04 20.24
CA ALA A 10 -39.49 -16.00 19.87
C ALA A 10 -38.53 -16.27 18.69
N VAL A 11 -38.94 -15.85 17.48
CA VAL A 11 -37.98 -15.48 16.42
C VAL A 11 -37.53 -14.05 16.68
N ALA A 12 -36.40 -13.91 17.37
CA ALA A 12 -35.62 -12.68 17.41
C ALA A 12 -34.14 -13.06 17.51
N LEU A 13 -33.65 -13.82 16.52
CA LEU A 13 -32.23 -13.78 16.21
C LEU A 13 -31.97 -12.44 15.52
N CYS A 14 -31.67 -11.43 16.33
CA CYS A 14 -30.81 -10.35 15.88
C CYS A 14 -29.48 -11.01 15.52
N LEU A 15 -29.36 -11.45 14.27
CA LEU A 15 -28.08 -11.42 13.58
C LEU A 15 -27.66 -9.95 13.69
N ALA A 16 -26.78 -9.65 14.65
CA ALA A 16 -25.84 -8.56 14.46
C ALA A 16 -25.08 -8.94 13.20
N GLY A 17 -25.67 -8.58 12.05
CA GLY A 17 -24.98 -8.58 10.80
C GLY A 17 -23.73 -7.81 11.07
N CYS A 18 -22.59 -8.46 10.78
CA CYS A 18 -21.37 -7.78 10.43
C CYS A 18 -21.83 -6.56 9.63
N GLN A 19 -21.64 -5.36 10.19
CA GLN A 19 -21.88 -4.15 9.45
C GLN A 19 -21.10 -4.35 8.17
N SER A 20 -21.82 -4.58 7.07
CA SER A 20 -21.29 -4.34 5.75
C SER A 20 -20.88 -2.89 5.82
N SER A 21 -19.59 -2.68 6.05
CA SER A 21 -18.92 -1.48 5.61
C SER A 21 -19.33 -1.36 4.16
N ASN A 22 -20.30 -0.49 3.90
CA ASN A 22 -20.45 0.09 2.59
C ASN A 22 -19.20 0.94 2.42
N ASP A 23 -18.08 0.26 2.14
CA ASP A 23 -16.97 0.92 1.52
C ASP A 23 -17.54 1.53 0.24
N PRO A 24 -17.28 2.81 -0.04
CA PRO A 24 -17.36 3.27 -1.42
C PRO A 24 -16.52 2.32 -2.29
N PRO A 25 -16.48 2.44 -3.63
CA PRO A 25 -15.26 2.06 -4.30
C PRO A 25 -14.15 2.99 -3.76
N THR A 26 -13.66 2.75 -2.54
CA THR A 26 -12.25 2.91 -2.22
C THR A 26 -11.62 2.17 -3.37
N SER A 27 -11.02 2.93 -4.27
CA SER A 27 -10.14 2.35 -5.24
C SER A 27 -9.33 1.29 -4.49
N ALA A 28 -9.19 0.12 -5.09
CA ALA A 28 -8.25 -0.90 -4.64
C ALA A 28 -6.79 -0.38 -4.66
N ALA A 29 -6.55 0.94 -4.58
CA ALA A 29 -5.42 1.69 -5.09
C ALA A 29 -4.18 1.54 -4.24
N CYS A 30 -4.30 1.23 -2.95
CA CYS A 30 -3.15 0.97 -2.11
C CYS A 30 -3.43 -0.12 -1.10
N ASP A 31 -3.31 -1.34 -1.58
CA ASP A 31 -3.21 -2.51 -0.74
C ASP A 31 -1.86 -2.48 -0.01
N GLN A 32 -1.86 -1.86 1.17
CA GLN A 32 -0.69 -1.75 2.05
C GLN A 32 -0.10 -3.13 2.37
N VAL A 33 -0.94 -4.16 2.53
CA VAL A 33 -0.47 -5.52 2.83
C VAL A 33 0.32 -6.07 1.64
N SER A 34 -0.21 -5.92 0.42
CA SER A 34 0.52 -6.31 -0.78
C SER A 34 1.83 -5.54 -0.97
N LEU A 35 1.86 -4.24 -0.68
CA LEU A 35 3.09 -3.43 -0.74
C LEU A 35 4.10 -3.88 0.31
N GLN A 36 3.67 -4.11 1.54
CA GLN A 36 4.51 -4.63 2.62
C GLN A 36 5.14 -5.97 2.23
N THR A 37 4.34 -6.93 1.79
CA THR A 37 4.83 -8.25 1.36
C THR A 37 5.80 -8.11 0.18
N THR A 38 5.54 -7.18 -0.73
CA THR A 38 6.44 -6.91 -1.86
C THR A 38 7.80 -6.39 -1.37
N ILE A 39 7.81 -5.43 -0.44
CA ILE A 39 9.04 -4.90 0.18
C ILE A 39 9.79 -6.03 0.90
N GLU A 40 9.12 -6.78 1.76
CA GLU A 40 9.73 -7.92 2.48
C GLU A 40 10.32 -8.96 1.53
N THR A 41 9.65 -9.22 0.40
CA THR A 41 10.17 -10.11 -0.65
C THR A 41 11.44 -9.57 -1.28
N PHE A 42 11.52 -8.26 -1.57
CA PHE A 42 12.73 -7.63 -2.08
C PHE A 42 13.87 -7.65 -1.07
N LEU A 43 13.55 -7.47 0.21
CA LEU A 43 14.52 -7.45 1.30
C LEU A 43 15.03 -8.84 1.69
N HIS A 44 14.30 -9.92 1.37
CA HIS A 44 14.71 -11.29 1.72
C HIS A 44 16.11 -11.68 1.20
N GLU A 45 16.52 -11.09 0.08
CA GLU A 45 17.84 -11.31 -0.52
C GLU A 45 18.93 -10.38 0.06
N SER A 46 18.58 -9.55 1.05
CA SER A 46 19.45 -8.59 1.71
C SER A 46 19.56 -8.86 3.21
N ASP A 47 20.61 -8.34 3.87
CA ASP A 47 20.74 -8.39 5.34
C ASP A 47 19.84 -7.35 6.06
N SER A 48 18.87 -6.78 5.35
CA SER A 48 17.92 -5.78 5.85
C SER A 48 16.53 -6.38 6.00
N HIS A 49 15.77 -5.89 6.98
CA HIS A 49 14.38 -6.24 7.20
C HIS A 49 13.54 -4.99 7.38
N LEU A 50 12.27 -5.11 7.02
CA LEU A 50 11.29 -4.06 7.22
C LEU A 50 10.88 -4.00 8.69
N GLU A 51 11.12 -2.87 9.35
CA GLU A 51 10.71 -2.61 10.73
C GLU A 51 9.32 -1.98 10.77
N SER A 52 9.11 -0.91 9.99
CA SER A 52 7.84 -0.19 9.93
C SER A 52 7.58 0.41 8.55
N LEU A 53 6.29 0.55 8.22
CA LEU A 53 5.82 1.44 7.18
C LEU A 53 5.40 2.74 7.84
N ASP A 54 6.14 3.81 7.59
CA ASP A 54 5.99 5.10 8.25
C ASP A 54 5.00 6.01 7.52
N ALA A 55 4.99 5.96 6.19
CA ALA A 55 3.99 6.64 5.36
C ALA A 55 3.69 5.86 4.07
N LEU A 56 2.47 6.05 3.56
CA LEU A 56 2.00 5.48 2.30
C LEU A 56 1.15 6.52 1.57
N GLU A 57 1.63 6.99 0.43
CA GLU A 57 0.91 7.91 -0.45
C GLU A 57 0.64 7.26 -1.80
N CYS A 58 -0.57 7.50 -2.35
CA CYS A 58 -1.06 6.76 -3.51
C CYS A 58 -1.81 7.66 -4.47
N SER A 59 -1.58 7.46 -5.76
CA SER A 59 -2.26 8.17 -6.83
C SER A 59 -2.43 7.23 -8.02
N GLY A 60 -3.67 6.81 -8.27
CA GLY A 60 -4.01 5.85 -9.32
C GLY A 60 -3.26 4.53 -9.16
N ASP A 61 -2.45 4.20 -10.16
CA ASP A 61 -1.63 2.98 -10.22
C ASP A 61 -0.22 3.17 -9.62
N TRP A 62 -0.01 4.20 -8.81
CA TRP A 62 1.28 4.49 -8.18
C TRP A 62 1.17 4.58 -6.66
N ALA A 63 2.24 4.18 -5.99
CA ALA A 63 2.40 4.32 -4.55
C ALA A 63 3.83 4.75 -4.20
N VAL A 64 3.97 5.62 -3.20
CA VAL A 64 5.23 5.95 -2.55
C VAL A 64 5.13 5.53 -1.10
N VAL A 65 6.11 4.74 -0.64
CA VAL A 65 6.15 4.16 0.69
C VAL A 65 7.39 4.67 1.40
N GLN A 66 7.22 5.29 2.55
CA GLN A 66 8.33 5.54 3.48
C GLN A 66 8.34 4.44 4.51
N ALA A 67 9.51 3.87 4.74
CA ALA A 67 9.69 2.72 5.59
C ALA A 67 10.99 2.82 6.37
N THR A 68 10.96 2.33 7.59
CA THR A 68 12.17 2.10 8.37
C THR A 68 12.59 0.67 8.15
N LEU A 69 13.81 0.51 7.65
CA LEU A 69 14.50 -0.76 7.57
C LEU A 69 15.49 -0.89 8.71
N THR A 70 15.81 -2.09 9.13
CA THR A 70 16.98 -2.32 9.98
C THR A 70 17.81 -3.46 9.44
N ASP A 71 19.11 -3.39 9.67
CA ASP A 71 20.07 -4.43 9.33
C ASP A 71 20.32 -5.37 10.52
N ASP A 72 21.16 -6.40 10.32
CA ASP A 72 21.63 -7.29 11.39
C ASP A 72 22.36 -6.58 12.53
N ALA A 73 22.86 -5.35 12.30
CA ALA A 73 23.47 -4.51 13.33
C ALA A 73 22.43 -3.70 14.11
N ALA A 74 21.14 -3.93 13.88
CA ALA A 74 19.99 -3.26 14.49
C ALA A 74 20.01 -1.74 14.29
N LYS A 75 20.52 -1.26 13.15
CA LYS A 75 20.55 0.16 12.83
C LYS A 75 19.35 0.53 11.95
N PRO A 76 18.41 1.35 12.45
CA PRO A 76 17.30 1.80 11.63
C PRO A 76 17.79 2.77 10.55
N VAL A 77 17.30 2.57 9.34
CA VAL A 77 17.55 3.39 8.15
C VAL A 77 16.20 3.67 7.50
N GLU A 78 15.87 4.95 7.36
CA GLU A 78 14.71 5.37 6.59
C GLU A 78 14.98 5.16 5.09
N GLN A 79 14.01 4.56 4.40
CA GLN A 79 14.07 4.28 2.99
C GLN A 79 12.72 4.59 2.34
N GLU A 80 12.78 5.10 1.11
CA GLU A 80 11.60 5.35 0.32
C GLU A 80 11.54 4.38 -0.87
N PHE A 81 10.35 3.83 -1.11
CA PHE A 81 10.09 2.91 -2.21
C PHE A 81 9.00 3.49 -3.12
N VAL A 82 9.26 3.48 -4.42
CA VAL A 82 8.30 3.91 -5.44
C VAL A 82 7.77 2.68 -6.16
N PHE A 83 6.46 2.50 -6.20
CA PHE A 83 5.80 1.38 -6.87
C PHE A 83 4.88 1.86 -7.99
N ALA A 84 4.86 1.09 -9.07
CA ALA A 84 3.85 1.17 -10.10
C ALA A 84 3.08 -0.16 -10.16
N ARG A 85 1.76 -0.09 -10.30
CA ARG A 85 0.90 -1.24 -10.46
C ARG A 85 0.84 -1.66 -11.92
N ILE A 86 1.09 -2.95 -12.17
CA ILE A 86 0.97 -3.57 -13.50
C ILE A 86 0.00 -4.74 -13.38
N GLY A 87 -1.24 -4.52 -13.81
CA GLY A 87 -2.34 -5.45 -13.56
C GLY A 87 -2.68 -5.51 -12.08
N GLU A 88 -2.49 -6.68 -11.46
CA GLU A 88 -2.73 -6.90 -10.04
C GLU A 88 -1.46 -6.84 -9.19
N ASN A 89 -0.28 -6.66 -9.81
CA ASN A 89 1.00 -6.71 -9.12
C ASN A 89 1.61 -5.32 -8.93
N TRP A 90 2.28 -5.12 -7.80
CA TRP A 90 3.12 -3.95 -7.56
C TRP A 90 4.55 -4.23 -8.01
N VAL A 91 5.13 -3.28 -8.74
CA VAL A 91 6.49 -3.38 -9.26
C VAL A 91 7.29 -2.20 -8.74
N LEU A 92 8.40 -2.49 -8.07
CA LEU A 92 9.33 -1.48 -7.59
C LEU A 92 9.96 -0.73 -8.77
N LYS A 93 10.05 0.59 -8.64
CA LYS A 93 10.62 1.51 -9.61
C LYS A 93 11.77 2.26 -8.97
N ALA A 94 12.85 2.41 -9.73
CA ALA A 94 13.92 3.29 -9.34
C ALA A 94 13.49 4.75 -9.63
N PRO A 95 13.66 5.70 -8.69
CA PRO A 95 13.29 7.10 -8.91
C PRO A 95 13.85 7.67 -10.23
N GLU A 96 15.10 7.38 -10.57
CA GLU A 96 15.74 7.82 -11.81
C GLU A 96 15.04 7.35 -13.09
N SER A 97 14.21 6.31 -13.01
CA SER A 97 13.44 5.78 -14.14
C SER A 97 12.07 6.44 -14.32
N VAL A 98 11.55 7.13 -13.29
CA VAL A 98 10.16 7.62 -13.27
C VAL A 98 10.04 9.13 -13.01
N CYS A 99 11.09 9.75 -12.49
CA CYS A 99 11.12 11.17 -12.14
C CYS A 99 11.31 12.12 -13.32
N GLY A 100 11.63 11.59 -14.51
CA GLY A 100 11.86 12.37 -15.74
C GLY A 100 13.27 12.95 -15.81
N SER A 101 13.49 13.84 -16.79
CA SER A 101 14.78 14.49 -17.01
C SER A 101 15.20 15.39 -15.84
N PRO A 102 16.49 15.44 -15.43
CA PRO A 102 16.92 16.31 -14.32
C PRO A 102 16.53 17.78 -14.55
N SER A 103 15.96 18.41 -13.52
CA SER A 103 15.63 19.84 -13.51
C SER A 103 16.49 20.57 -12.47
N ALA A 104 16.83 21.84 -12.72
CA ALA A 104 17.66 22.63 -11.81
C ALA A 104 16.87 23.31 -10.68
N ASP A 105 15.55 23.38 -10.81
CA ASP A 105 14.67 24.21 -9.98
C ASP A 105 13.59 23.38 -9.26
N ASP A 106 13.88 22.11 -8.94
CA ASP A 106 12.97 21.16 -8.26
C ASP A 106 11.56 21.12 -8.89
N THR A 107 11.48 21.39 -10.19
CA THR A 107 10.24 21.50 -10.93
C THR A 107 9.98 20.19 -11.65
N ARG A 108 8.77 19.63 -11.47
CA ARG A 108 8.38 18.38 -12.12
C ARG A 108 8.58 18.45 -13.64
N PRO A 109 9.47 17.62 -14.21
CA PRO A 109 9.66 17.51 -15.65
C PRO A 109 8.38 17.04 -16.34
N ALA A 110 8.17 17.48 -17.59
CA ALA A 110 7.00 17.06 -18.37
C ALA A 110 7.05 15.58 -18.77
N ASP A 111 8.24 14.99 -18.82
CA ASP A 111 8.50 13.59 -19.14
C ASP A 111 8.51 12.67 -17.89
N ALA A 112 8.20 13.19 -16.70
CA ALA A 112 8.02 12.37 -15.51
C ALA A 112 6.80 11.43 -15.66
N GLU A 113 7.00 10.14 -15.40
CA GLU A 113 5.96 9.11 -15.48
C GLU A 113 5.11 9.05 -14.21
N ILE A 114 5.72 9.26 -13.05
CA ILE A 114 5.02 9.23 -11.75
C ILE A 114 3.98 10.39 -11.66
N PRO A 115 2.79 10.18 -11.08
CA PRO A 115 1.77 11.21 -10.94
C PRO A 115 2.28 12.47 -10.25
N ALA A 116 1.71 13.62 -10.63
CA ALA A 116 2.15 14.92 -10.11
C ALA A 116 1.97 15.04 -8.60
N GLU A 117 0.98 14.35 -8.02
CA GLU A 117 0.71 14.34 -6.59
C GLU A 117 1.81 13.66 -5.79
N LEU A 118 2.51 12.68 -6.37
CA LEU A 118 3.55 11.88 -5.70
C LEU A 118 4.96 12.30 -6.07
N TRP A 119 5.13 13.08 -7.14
CA TRP A 119 6.45 13.39 -7.71
C TRP A 119 7.37 14.08 -6.71
N ALA A 120 6.87 15.05 -5.95
CA ALA A 120 7.72 15.80 -5.01
C ALA A 120 8.30 14.90 -3.93
N GLN A 121 7.51 13.96 -3.40
CA GLN A 121 7.96 12.99 -2.41
C GLN A 121 8.98 12.02 -3.02
N ALA A 122 8.64 11.40 -4.16
CA ALA A 122 9.47 10.37 -4.80
C ALA A 122 10.78 10.85 -5.42
N CYS A 123 10.85 12.13 -5.82
CA CYS A 123 11.86 12.61 -6.75
C CYS A 123 12.70 13.77 -6.23
N LEU A 124 12.27 14.45 -5.17
CA LEU A 124 13.10 15.46 -4.52
C LEU A 124 13.91 14.76 -3.43
N ILE A 125 15.21 14.68 -3.63
CA ILE A 125 16.12 14.18 -2.60
C ILE A 125 16.11 15.20 -1.47
N THR A 126 15.52 14.85 -0.32
CA THR A 126 15.59 15.64 0.92
C THR A 126 16.90 15.44 1.66
#